data_AF-A0A2N6BKY6-F1
#
_entry.id   AF-A0A2N6BKY6-F1
#
_cell.length_a   1.000
_cell.length_b   1.000
_cell.length_c   1.000
_cell.angle_alpha   90.00
_cell.angle_beta   90.00
_cell.angle_gamma   90.00
#
_symmetry.space_group_name_H-M   'P 1'
#
loop_
_entity.id
_entity.type
_entity.pdbx_description
1 polymer ?
#
loop_
_entity_poly.entity_id
_entity_poly.type
_entity_poly.pdbx_seq_one_letter_code
_entity_poly.pdbx_strand_id
1 'polypeptide(L)'
;MKKIGLLGGMSWESTAAYYRLINEGVKSTRGGLHSAEMILYSVDFAPIEKLMQSADWDGVGEKITDAALRVERAGADFLLI
;
A
#
# COMPACT_ATOMS: atom_id res chain seq x y z
N MET A 1 -3.65 9.29 14.51
CA MET A 1 -4.54 8.13 14.22
C MET A 1 -3.67 6.89 14.09
N LYS A 2 -4.17 5.68 13.86
CA LYS A 2 -3.24 4.60 13.45
C LYS A 2 -2.74 4.90 12.04
N LYS A 3 -1.42 4.91 11.82
CA LYS A 3 -0.77 5.17 10.55
C LYS A 3 -0.89 3.96 9.63
N ILE A 4 -1.47 4.16 8.46
CA ILE A 4 -1.68 3.09 7.47
C ILE A 4 -0.39 2.84 6.71
N GLY A 5 0.02 1.60 6.58
CA GLY A 5 0.96 1.17 5.56
C GLY A 5 0.19 0.73 4.32
N LEU A 6 0.24 1.49 3.24
CA LEU A 6 -0.38 1.12 1.96
C LEU A 6 0.71 0.54 1.04
N LEU A 7 0.66 -0.75 0.78
CA LEU A 7 1.52 -1.42 -0.20
C LEU A 7 0.74 -1.49 -1.51
N GLY A 8 1.08 -0.62 -2.45
CA GLY A 8 0.38 -0.48 -3.72
C GLY A 8 1.32 -0.62 -4.91
N GLY A 9 0.88 -0.12 -6.06
CA GLY A 9 1.61 -0.23 -7.32
C GLY A 9 1.27 -1.50 -8.11
N MET A 10 0.21 -2.24 -7.76
CA MET A 10 -0.21 -3.49 -8.44
C MET A 10 -1.66 -3.44 -8.97
N SER A 11 -2.06 -2.45 -9.78
CA SER A 11 -1.24 -1.39 -10.40
C SER A 11 -1.28 -0.06 -9.63
N TRP A 12 -0.57 0.96 -10.11
CA TRP A 12 -0.54 2.27 -9.46
C TRP A 12 -1.87 3.04 -9.64
N GLU A 13 -2.59 2.80 -10.73
CA GLU A 13 -3.88 3.43 -11.03
C GLU A 13 -4.92 3.11 -9.96
N SER A 14 -5.00 1.84 -9.51
CA SER A 14 -5.90 1.44 -8.43
C SER A 14 -5.46 1.99 -7.08
N THR A 15 -4.14 2.08 -6.86
CA THR A 15 -3.55 2.62 -5.62
C THR A 15 -3.92 4.09 -5.41
N ALA A 16 -3.95 4.88 -6.49
CA ALA A 16 -4.38 6.28 -6.43
C ALA A 16 -5.84 6.41 -5.93
N ALA A 17 -6.71 5.47 -6.29
CA ALA A 17 -8.08 5.43 -5.79
C ALA A 17 -8.14 5.14 -4.28
N TYR A 18 -7.34 4.18 -3.78
CA TYR A 18 -7.25 3.90 -2.34
C TYR A 18 -6.78 5.12 -1.54
N TYR A 19 -5.71 5.77 -1.97
CA TYR A 19 -5.21 7.00 -1.34
C TYR A 19 -6.32 8.06 -1.21
N ARG A 20 -7.04 8.30 -2.31
CA ARG A 20 -8.12 9.29 -2.37
C ARG A 20 -9.26 8.94 -1.41
N LEU A 21 -9.80 7.72 -1.51
CA LEU A 21 -10.95 7.28 -0.72
C LEU A 21 -10.65 7.26 0.78
N ILE A 22 -9.45 6.84 1.18
CA ILE A 22 -9.01 6.84 2.58
C ILE A 22 -8.98 8.28 3.12
N ASN A 23 -8.38 9.22 2.39
CA ASN A 23 -8.33 10.62 2.81
C ASN A 23 -9.71 11.28 2.84
N GLU A 24 -10.57 11.00 1.86
CA GLU A 24 -11.96 11.45 1.84
C GLU A 24 -12.73 10.93 3.07
N GLY A 25 -12.56 9.67 3.46
CA GLY A 25 -13.17 9.08 4.65
C GLY A 25 -12.68 9.70 5.97
N VAL A 26 -11.40 10.02 6.07
CA VAL A 26 -10.87 10.73 7.25
C VAL A 26 -11.40 12.15 7.33
N LYS A 27 -11.42 12.88 6.22
CA LYS A 27 -11.97 14.23 6.15
C LYS A 27 -13.45 14.26 6.47
N SER A 28 -14.24 13.29 5.98
CA SER A 28 -15.68 13.23 6.29
C SER A 28 -15.95 12.94 7.77
N THR A 29 -15.09 12.14 8.42
CA THR A 29 -15.25 11.79 9.83
C THR A 29 -14.75 12.87 10.79
N ARG A 30 -13.64 13.55 10.44
CA ARG A 30 -12.95 14.50 11.34
C ARG A 30 -13.11 15.97 10.96
N GLY A 31 -13.55 16.27 9.74
CA GLY A 31 -13.76 17.63 9.24
C GLY A 31 -12.49 18.43 8.99
N GLY A 32 -12.65 19.71 8.65
CA GLY A 32 -11.56 20.67 8.47
C GLY A 32 -10.53 20.24 7.42
N LEU A 33 -9.25 20.31 7.80
CA LEU A 33 -8.09 19.93 6.99
C LEU A 33 -7.48 18.58 7.43
N HIS A 34 -8.25 17.73 8.11
CA HIS A 34 -7.76 16.41 8.49
C HIS A 34 -7.58 15.50 7.27
N SER A 35 -6.45 14.79 7.25
CA SER A 35 -6.08 13.77 6.29
C SER A 35 -5.62 12.50 7.02
N ALA A 36 -5.49 11.39 6.28
CA ALA A 36 -4.97 10.15 6.84
C ALA A 36 -3.44 10.21 7.00
N GLU A 37 -2.94 9.76 8.15
CA GLU A 37 -1.51 9.47 8.32
C GLU A 37 -1.19 8.13 7.65
N MET A 38 -0.27 8.12 6.69
CA MET A 38 0.07 6.91 5.95
C MET A 38 1.49 6.89 5.40
N ILE A 39 1.97 5.68 5.12
CA ILE A 39 3.17 5.39 4.35
C ILE A 39 2.72 4.61 3.12
N LEU A 40 2.96 5.16 1.93
CA LEU A 40 2.69 4.49 0.68
C LEU A 40 3.99 3.92 0.11
N TYR A 41 4.05 2.60 -0.05
CA TYR A 41 5.12 1.93 -0.80
C TYR A 41 4.55 1.42 -2.11
N SER A 42 4.97 2.04 -3.21
CA SER A 42 4.57 1.63 -4.56
C SER A 42 5.65 0.73 -5.15
N VAL A 43 5.32 -0.52 -5.41
CA VAL A 43 6.22 -1.44 -6.11
C VAL A 43 6.29 -1.12 -7.61
N ASP A 44 7.37 -1.55 -8.28
CA ASP A 44 7.34 -1.75 -9.73
C ASP A 44 6.57 -3.04 -10.01
N PHE A 45 5.45 -2.95 -10.72
CA PHE A 45 4.56 -4.08 -10.92
C PHE A 45 5.11 -5.12 -11.90
N ALA A 46 5.83 -4.68 -12.93
CA ALA A 46 6.27 -5.53 -14.02
C ALA A 46 7.04 -6.78 -13.57
N PRO A 47 8.01 -6.72 -12.64
CA PRO A 47 8.67 -7.92 -12.15
C PRO A 47 7.75 -8.85 -11.33
N ILE A 48 6.79 -8.30 -10.59
CA ILE A 48 5.84 -9.10 -9.80
C ILE A 48 4.85 -9.81 -10.72
N GLU A 49 4.35 -9.10 -11.72
CA GLU A 49 3.43 -9.63 -12.73
C GLU A 49 4.05 -10.81 -13.49
N LYS A 50 5.35 -10.75 -13.83
CA LYS A 50 6.09 -11.88 -14.42
C LYS A 50 6.15 -13.11 -13.51
N LEU A 51 6.33 -12.92 -12.20
CA LEU A 51 6.31 -14.02 -11.23
C LEU A 51 4.90 -14.62 -11.14
N MET A 52 3.86 -13.78 -11.14
CA MET A 52 2.47 -14.25 -11.17
C MET A 52 2.14 -15.04 -12.44
N GLN A 53 2.57 -14.57 -13.62
CA GLN A 53 2.36 -15.28 -14.90
C GLN A 53 3.04 -16.64 -14.93
N SER A 54 4.20 -16.77 -14.28
CA SER A 54 4.95 -18.03 -14.18
C SER A 54 4.48 -18.91 -13.00
N ALA A 55 3.44 -18.49 -12.27
CA ALA A 55 2.93 -19.14 -11.06
C ALA A 55 3.99 -19.33 -9.95
N ASP A 56 5.03 -18.49 -9.94
CA ASP A 56 6.04 -18.43 -8.89
C ASP A 56 5.52 -17.62 -7.69
N TRP A 57 4.59 -18.21 -6.95
CA TRP A 57 3.96 -17.58 -5.80
C TRP A 57 4.91 -17.36 -4.62
N ASP A 58 5.95 -18.19 -4.50
CA ASP A 58 7.00 -18.02 -3.49
C ASP A 58 7.78 -16.74 -3.79
N GLY A 59 8.20 -16.53 -5.04
CA GLY A 59 8.85 -15.29 -5.47
C GLY A 59 7.96 -14.05 -5.32
N VAL A 60 6.66 -14.15 -5.62
CA VAL A 60 5.69 -13.07 -5.32
C VAL A 60 5.68 -12.79 -3.82
N GLY A 61 5.56 -13.83 -2.99
CA GLY A 61 5.56 -13.72 -1.53
C GLY A 61 6.79 -13.02 -0.99
N GLU A 62 7.99 -13.34 -1.49
CA GLU A 62 9.23 -12.68 -1.11
C GLU A 62 9.21 -11.17 -1.42
N LYS A 63 8.75 -10.79 -2.63
CA LYS A 63 8.68 -9.38 -3.04
C LYS A 63 7.70 -8.58 -2.19
N ILE A 64 6.51 -9.13 -1.94
CA ILE A 64 5.49 -8.47 -1.12
C ILE A 64 5.93 -8.39 0.34
N THR A 65 6.58 -9.43 0.87
CA THR A 65 7.10 -9.45 2.24
C THR A 65 8.20 -8.40 2.44
N ASP A 66 9.17 -8.28 1.53
CA ASP A 66 10.21 -7.24 1.62
C ASP A 66 9.60 -5.83 1.62
N ALA A 67 8.62 -5.59 0.74
CA ALA A 67 7.90 -4.31 0.70
C ALA A 67 7.12 -4.04 2.00
N ALA A 68 6.42 -5.05 2.55
CA ALA A 68 5.70 -4.93 3.81
C ALA A 68 6.63 -4.61 5.00
N LEU A 69 7.78 -5.27 5.09
CA LEU A 69 8.78 -5.01 6.13
C LEU A 69 9.37 -3.59 6.02
N ARG A 70 9.54 -3.04 4.82
CA ARG A 70 9.98 -1.65 4.64
C ARG A 70 8.94 -0.67 5.15
N VAL A 71 7.66 -0.93 4.88
CA VAL A 71 6.53 -0.12 5.35
C VAL A 71 6.41 -0.17 6.89
N GLU A 72 6.54 -1.36 7.47
CA GLU A 72 6.57 -1.55 8.93
C GLU A 72 7.73 -0.75 9.56
N ARG A 73 8.95 -0.88 9.02
CA ARG A 73 10.14 -0.16 9.51
C ARG A 73 10.03 1.36 9.36
N ALA A 74 9.26 1.84 8.39
CA ALA A 74 8.95 3.27 8.25
C ALA A 74 7.91 3.76 9.29
N GLY A 75 7.35 2.85 10.10
CA GLY A 75 6.53 3.15 11.27
C GLY A 75 5.03 3.13 10.99
N ALA A 76 4.56 2.23 10.11
CA ALA A 76 3.14 1.93 9.95
C ALA A 76 2.62 1.09 11.12
N ASP A 77 1.38 1.34 11.55
CA ASP A 77 0.74 0.59 12.64
C ASP A 77 0.00 -0.66 12.14
N PHE A 78 -0.34 -0.69 10.85
CA PHE A 78 -0.98 -1.81 10.18
C PHE A 78 -0.79 -1.71 8.66
N LEU A 79 -1.02 -2.81 7.94
CA LEU A 79 -0.82 -2.90 6.50
C LEU A 79 -2.17 -3.04 5.76
N LEU A 80 -2.25 -2.43 4.58
CA LEU A 80 -3.25 -2.64 3.56
C LEU A 80 -2.52 -2.95 2.24
N ILE A 81 -2.88 -4.07 1.60
CA ILE A 81 -2.38 -4.53 0.29
C ILE A 81 -3.57 -4.57 -0.67
#